data_AF-A0AA42EE45-F1
#
_entry.id   AF-A0AA42EE45-F1
#
_cell.length_a   1.000
_cell.length_b   1.000
_cell.length_c   1.000
_cell.angle_alpha   90.00
_cell.angle_beta   90.00
_cell.angle_gamma   90.00
#
_symmetry.space_group_name_H-M   'P 1'
#
loop_
_entity.id
_entity.type
_entity.pdbx_description
1 polymer ?
#
loop_
_entity_poly.entity_id
_entity_poly.type
_entity_poly.pdbx_seq_one_letter_code
_entity_poly.pdbx_strand_id
1 'polypeptide(L)' 'QLEQAIHEYIHYYNHERIQVRLKGLSPVEYRTQSLN' A
#
# COMPACT_ATOMS: atom_id res chain seq x y z
N GLN A 1 12.59 4.49 17.86
CA GLN A 1 12.85 3.19 17.21
C GLN A 1 11.56 2.48 16.85
N LEU A 2 10.64 2.22 17.81
CA LEU A 2 9.35 1.60 17.52
C LEU A 2 8.46 2.41 16.56
N GLU A 3 8.34 3.71 16.80
CA GLU A 3 7.51 4.60 15.97
C GLU A 3 7.94 4.61 14.50
N GLN A 4 9.25 4.71 14.26
CA GLN A 4 9.81 4.66 12.90
C GLN A 4 9.47 3.34 12.20
N ALA A 5 9.61 2.21 12.90
CA ALA A 5 9.26 0.90 12.36
C ALA A 5 7.76 0.78 12.04
N ILE A 6 6.90 1.40 12.86
CA ILE A 6 5.45 1.46 12.59
C ILE A 6 5.16 2.29 11.34
N HIS A 7 5.79 3.46 11.19
CA HIS A 7 5.63 4.29 10.01
C HIS A 7 6.10 3.60 8.73
N GLU A 8 7.25 2.92 8.77
CA GLU A 8 7.76 2.13 7.66
C GLU A 8 6.81 0.98 7.30
N TYR A 9 6.27 0.28 8.31
CA TYR A 9 5.30 -0.79 8.08
C TYR A 9 4.01 -0.27 7.43
N ILE A 10 3.49 0.89 7.89
CA ILE A 10 2.31 1.54 7.31
C ILE A 10 2.58 1.96 5.86
N HIS A 11 3.77 2.51 5.58
CA HIS A 11 4.17 2.91 4.23
C HIS A 11 4.21 1.69 3.30
N TYR A 12 4.96 0.66 3.68
CA TYR A 12 5.05 -0.59 2.94
C TYR A 12 3.66 -1.17 2.65
N TYR A 13 2.79 -1.25 3.66
CA TYR A 13 1.47 -1.83 3.51
C TYR A 13 0.58 -1.05 2.55
N ASN A 14 0.70 0.27 2.48
CA ASN A 14 -0.15 1.12 1.63
C ASN A 14 0.39 1.32 0.22
N HIS A 15 1.71 1.41 0.05
CA HIS A 15 2.34 1.86 -1.20
C HIS A 15 3.11 0.77 -1.94
N GLU A 16 3.67 -0.20 -1.22
CA GLU A 16 4.61 -1.15 -1.83
C GLU A 16 4.06 -2.57 -1.89
N ARG A 17 3.11 -2.91 -1.00
CA ARG A 17 2.56 -4.25 -0.91
C ARG A 17 1.76 -4.63 -2.16
N ILE A 18 2.36 -5.44 -3.01
CA ILE A 18 1.72 -5.99 -4.20
C ILE A 18 0.79 -7.15 -3.82
N GLN A 19 -0.44 -7.12 -4.33
CA GLN A 19 -1.39 -8.22 -4.20
C GLN A 19 -1.82 -8.71 -5.58
N VAL A 20 -1.79 -10.02 -5.79
CA VAL A 20 -2.20 -10.65 -7.06
C VAL A 20 -3.64 -10.27 -7.44
N ARG A 21 -4.55 -10.19 -6.45
CA ARG A 21 -5.96 -9.78 -6.67
C ARG A 21 -6.08 -8.34 -7.19
N LEU A 22 -5.12 -7.48 -6.88
CA LEU A 22 -5.10 -6.07 -7.31
C LEU A 22 -4.38 -5.89 -8.66
N LYS A 23 -4.13 -6.97 -9.41
CA LYS A 23 -3.49 -6.95 -10.73
C LYS A 23 -2.11 -6.26 -10.72
N GLY A 24 -1.37 -6.42 -9.63
CA GLY A 24 -0.03 -5.83 -9.49
C GLY A 24 -0.02 -4.42 -8.91
N LEU A 25 -1.18 -3.81 -8.65
CA LEU A 25 -1.28 -2.47 -8.06
C LEU A 25 -1.05 -2.50 -6.55
N SER A 26 -0.48 -1.42 -6.02
CA SER A 26 -0.49 -1.16 -4.58
C SER A 26 -1.90 -0.83 -4.07
N PRO A 27 -2.16 -0.94 -2.76
CA PRO A 27 -3.47 -0.61 -2.20
C PRO A 27 -3.93 0.82 -2.45
N VAL A 28 -3.01 1.80 -2.44
CA VAL A 28 -3.35 3.19 -2.78
C VAL A 28 -3.73 3.33 -4.25
N GLU A 29 -2.94 2.79 -5.17
CA GLU A 29 -3.23 2.87 -6.62
C GLU A 29 -4.56 2.21 -6.97
N TYR A 30 -4.85 1.04 -6.40
CA TYR A 30 -6.12 0.35 -6.61
C TYR A 30 -7.33 1.17 -6.14
N ARG A 31 -7.22 1.87 -5.00
CA ARG A 31 -8.28 2.76 -4.50
C ARG A 31 -8.49 3.96 -5.43
N THR A 32 -7.41 4.55 -5.93
CA THR A 32 -7.48 5.68 -6.86
C THR A 32 -8.12 5.29 -8.19
N GLN A 33 -7.92 4.06 -8.67
CA GLN A 33 -8.60 3.56 -9.86
C GLN A 33 -10.13 3.51 -9.70
N SER A 34 -10.64 3.26 -8.49
CA SER A 34 -12.08 3.18 -8.22
C SER A 34 -12.77 4.55 -8.20
N LEU A 35 -12.00 5.64 -8.16
CA LEU A 35 -12.48 7.01 -8.11
C LEU A 35 -12.47 7.71 -9.48
N ASN A 36 -11.98 7.04 -10.52
CA ASN A 36 -11.95 7.50 -11.91
C ASN A 36 -13.09 6.90 -12.74
#